data_AF-A0A2E6ELW0-F1
#
_entry.id   AF-A0A2E6ELW0-F1
#
_cell.length_a   1.000
_cell.length_b   1.000
_cell.length_c   1.000
_cell.angle_alpha   90.00
_cell.angle_beta   90.00
_cell.angle_gamma   90.00
#
_symmetry.space_group_name_H-M   'P 1'
#
loop_
_entity.id
_entity.type
_entity.pdbx_description
1 polymer ?
#
loop_
_entity_poly.entity_id
_entity_poly.type
_entity_poly.pdbx_seq_one_letter_code
_entity_poly.pdbx_strand_id
1 'polypeptide(L)'
;MLASTSANREANKVIRAQQDQAVSLLRSRASRLTWLLAGALLSTLLAWLMLSSCHGYLCTDEEALQLYSQRIEPLLQSDRTASCNQCHLAGVDLSNFLQETPCQTMACMVNSGVVDLASPEDSLVLSWIRKSEPDSELITAQIIEQEHQGFLAWIEYHAACGKRVCDEVENNCGVPPLHTECEIPVANVLIQMPTSAPEDCHEKSLEQLFADKVYSLRGRCYPCHFESNQDPENPAPRWIATGECAPASLQTLRNVLRNDYVDTESLYDSLLLTKPLAQLAGGLEHGGHDKFLDANDAGYQDFLDWLGRYQRCTSPPATLLKASPTPP
;
A
#
# COMPACT_ATOMS: atom_id res chain seq x y z
N MET A 1 -90.52 -18.68 -35.09
CA MET A 1 -89.38 -17.98 -34.47
C MET A 1 -88.26 -18.92 -33.95
N LEU A 2 -88.32 -20.25 -34.13
CA LEU A 2 -87.31 -21.19 -33.59
C LEU A 2 -86.15 -21.55 -34.55
N ALA A 3 -86.21 -21.18 -35.83
CA ALA A 3 -85.17 -21.53 -36.82
C ALA A 3 -83.96 -20.57 -36.82
N SER A 4 -84.09 -19.36 -36.28
CA SER A 4 -83.04 -18.32 -36.32
C SER A 4 -81.90 -18.54 -35.30
N THR A 5 -82.17 -19.27 -34.21
CA THR A 5 -81.19 -19.49 -33.13
C THR A 5 -80.17 -20.59 -33.44
N SER A 6 -80.51 -21.54 -34.32
CA SER A 6 -79.61 -22.64 -34.72
C SER A 6 -78.51 -22.16 -35.67
N ALA A 7 -78.87 -21.38 -36.69
CA ALA A 7 -77.91 -20.84 -37.66
C ALA A 7 -76.88 -19.91 -37.00
N ASN A 8 -77.32 -19.07 -36.05
CA ASN A 8 -76.43 -18.21 -35.28
C ASN A 8 -75.49 -18.98 -34.35
N ARG A 9 -75.86 -20.17 -33.89
CA ARG A 9 -75.01 -21.00 -33.03
C ARG A 9 -73.89 -21.67 -33.83
N GLU A 10 -74.17 -22.13 -35.06
CA GLU A 10 -73.12 -22.70 -35.92
C GLU A 10 -72.17 -21.64 -36.48
N ALA A 11 -72.67 -20.47 -36.87
CA ALA A 11 -71.80 -19.37 -37.31
C ALA A 11 -70.80 -18.94 -36.20
N ASN A 12 -71.25 -18.89 -34.95
CA ASN A 12 -70.39 -18.55 -33.81
C ASN A 12 -69.33 -19.63 -33.49
N LYS A 13 -69.62 -20.91 -33.75
CA LYS A 13 -68.62 -21.98 -33.56
C LYS A 13 -67.48 -21.87 -34.57
N VAL A 14 -67.80 -21.57 -35.83
CA VAL A 14 -66.79 -21.42 -36.90
C VAL A 14 -65.88 -20.22 -36.61
N ILE A 15 -66.45 -19.10 -36.16
CA ILE A 15 -65.67 -17.90 -35.81
C ILE A 15 -64.72 -18.18 -34.65
N ARG A 16 -65.17 -18.87 -33.59
CA ARG A 16 -64.30 -19.23 -32.45
C ARG A 16 -63.18 -20.18 -32.86
N ALA A 17 -63.48 -21.19 -33.67
CA ALA A 17 -62.47 -22.14 -34.15
C ALA A 17 -61.37 -21.44 -34.98
N GLN A 18 -61.73 -20.46 -35.82
CA GLN A 18 -60.77 -19.67 -36.58
C GLN A 18 -59.94 -18.74 -35.69
N GLN A 19 -60.54 -18.15 -34.66
CA GLN A 19 -59.82 -17.33 -33.68
C GLN A 19 -58.80 -18.16 -32.88
N ASP A 20 -59.18 -19.35 -32.42
CA ASP A 20 -58.30 -20.23 -31.65
C ASP A 20 -57.10 -20.73 -32.48
N GLN A 21 -57.31 -21.04 -33.77
CA GLN A 21 -56.22 -21.39 -34.68
C GLN A 21 -55.26 -20.21 -34.92
N ALA A 22 -55.77 -18.99 -35.09
CA ALA A 22 -54.95 -17.80 -35.27
C ALA A 22 -54.09 -17.50 -34.03
N VAL A 23 -54.68 -17.62 -32.83
CA VAL A 23 -53.96 -17.42 -31.56
C VAL A 23 -52.88 -18.48 -31.35
N SER A 24 -53.15 -19.74 -31.68
CA SER A 24 -52.17 -20.83 -31.62
C SER A 24 -50.97 -20.60 -32.55
N LEU A 25 -51.23 -20.18 -33.79
CA LEU A 25 -50.17 -19.87 -34.75
C LEU A 25 -49.31 -18.69 -34.31
N LEU A 26 -49.91 -17.62 -33.78
CA LEU A 26 -49.18 -16.46 -33.26
C LEU A 26 -48.29 -16.82 -32.06
N ARG A 27 -48.78 -17.65 -31.12
CA ARG A 27 -47.98 -18.13 -29.98
C ARG A 27 -46.79 -18.99 -30.42
N SER A 28 -46.99 -19.86 -31.41
CA SER A 28 -45.93 -20.73 -31.93
C SER A 28 -44.81 -19.97 -32.68
N ARG A 29 -45.17 -18.86 -33.34
CA ARG A 29 -44.20 -17.99 -34.04
C ARG A 29 -43.44 -17.09 -33.05
N ALA A 30 -44.11 -16.58 -32.03
CA ALA A 30 -43.49 -15.78 -30.97
C ALA A 30 -42.45 -16.58 -30.15
N SER A 31 -42.72 -17.86 -29.86
CA SER A 31 -41.76 -18.71 -29.13
C SER A 31 -40.52 -19.03 -29.98
N ARG A 32 -40.67 -19.33 -31.27
CA ARG A 32 -39.52 -19.59 -32.16
C ARG A 32 -38.63 -18.36 -32.34
N LEU A 33 -39.22 -17.16 -32.39
CA LEU A 33 -38.45 -15.92 -32.50
C LEU A 33 -37.66 -15.59 -31.23
N THR A 34 -38.24 -15.88 -30.05
CA THR A 34 -37.56 -15.65 -28.75
C THR A 34 -36.39 -16.61 -28.54
N TRP A 35 -36.49 -17.88 -28.96
CA TRP A 35 -35.37 -18.83 -28.89
C TRP A 35 -34.22 -18.48 -29.86
N LEU A 36 -34.53 -17.97 -31.06
CA LEU A 36 -33.50 -17.57 -32.04
C LEU A 36 -32.76 -16.29 -31.60
N LEU A 37 -33.47 -15.30 -31.04
CA LEU A 37 -32.85 -14.06 -30.55
C LEU A 37 -32.02 -14.30 -29.28
N ALA A 38 -32.48 -15.14 -28.36
CA ALA A 38 -31.73 -15.50 -27.15
C ALA A 38 -30.44 -16.29 -27.48
N GLY A 39 -30.49 -17.21 -28.44
CA GLY A 39 -29.31 -17.97 -28.87
C GLY A 39 -28.26 -17.11 -29.56
N ALA A 40 -28.68 -16.15 -30.40
CA ALA A 40 -27.77 -15.21 -31.07
C ALA A 40 -27.09 -14.27 -30.06
N LEU A 41 -27.86 -13.69 -29.11
CA LEU A 41 -27.33 -12.80 -28.08
C LEU A 41 -26.36 -13.52 -27.14
N LEU A 42 -26.65 -14.76 -26.73
CA LEU A 42 -25.78 -15.55 -25.86
C LEU A 42 -24.46 -15.93 -26.56
N SER A 43 -24.53 -16.24 -27.86
CA SER A 43 -23.34 -16.57 -28.66
C SER A 43 -22.43 -15.35 -28.87
N THR A 44 -23.02 -14.16 -29.09
CA THR A 44 -22.25 -12.92 -29.16
C THR A 44 -21.66 -12.52 -27.81
N LEU A 45 -22.38 -12.73 -26.71
CA LEU A 45 -21.89 -12.42 -25.35
C LEU A 45 -20.72 -13.33 -24.95
N LEU A 46 -20.80 -14.63 -25.27
CA LEU A 46 -19.72 -15.59 -25.05
C LEU A 46 -18.49 -15.31 -25.92
N ALA A 47 -18.68 -14.92 -27.18
CA ALA A 47 -17.56 -14.49 -28.04
C ALA A 47 -16.91 -13.20 -27.54
N TRP A 48 -17.68 -12.25 -27.00
CA TRP A 48 -17.16 -11.00 -26.43
C TRP A 48 -16.42 -11.21 -25.10
N LEU A 49 -16.91 -12.13 -24.25
CA LEU A 49 -16.22 -12.54 -23.02
C LEU A 49 -14.92 -13.29 -23.33
N MET A 50 -14.89 -14.16 -24.35
CA MET A 50 -13.68 -14.88 -24.74
C MET A 50 -12.65 -13.98 -25.46
N LEU A 51 -13.07 -12.93 -26.18
CA LEU A 51 -12.14 -11.95 -26.77
C LEU A 51 -11.65 -10.90 -25.75
N SER A 52 -12.42 -10.58 -24.71
CA SER A 52 -11.99 -9.60 -23.69
C SER A 52 -10.89 -10.13 -22.77
N SER A 53 -10.75 -11.45 -22.63
CA SER A 53 -9.73 -12.06 -21.77
C SER A 53 -8.32 -12.15 -22.40
N CYS A 54 -8.15 -11.68 -23.65
CA CYS A 54 -6.84 -11.57 -24.30
C CYS A 54 -6.59 -10.15 -24.84
N HIS A 55 -7.00 -9.09 -24.13
CA HIS A 55 -6.20 -7.87 -24.16
C HIS A 55 -4.87 -8.20 -23.46
N GLY A 56 -3.98 -8.88 -24.17
CA GLY A 56 -2.58 -8.89 -23.80
C GLY A 56 -2.15 -7.44 -23.75
N TYR A 57 -1.69 -6.99 -22.58
CA TYR A 57 -1.01 -5.71 -22.45
C TYR A 57 0.06 -5.66 -23.54
N LEU A 58 -0.17 -4.80 -24.53
CA LEU A 58 0.79 -4.54 -25.58
C LEU A 58 1.87 -3.69 -24.92
N CYS A 59 2.87 -4.37 -24.36
CA CYS A 59 4.03 -3.72 -23.79
C CYS A 59 4.75 -2.94 -24.88
N THR A 60 4.49 -1.64 -24.94
CA THR A 60 5.07 -0.71 -25.90
C THR A 60 5.77 0.40 -25.13
N ASP A 61 6.89 0.86 -25.67
CA ASP A 61 7.64 1.96 -25.07
C ASP A 61 6.79 3.25 -25.01
N GLU A 62 5.85 3.40 -25.94
CA GLU A 62 4.92 4.53 -26.00
C GLU A 62 3.94 4.55 -24.81
N GLU A 63 3.37 3.40 -24.42
CA GLU A 63 2.47 3.30 -23.26
C GLU A 63 3.23 3.54 -21.95
N ALA A 64 4.46 3.01 -21.84
CA ALA A 64 5.35 3.25 -20.70
C ALA A 64 5.68 4.73 -20.54
N LEU A 65 6.07 5.38 -21.65
CA LEU A 65 6.42 6.79 -21.70
C LEU A 65 5.20 7.68 -21.44
N GLN A 66 4.01 7.28 -21.91
CA GLN A 66 2.78 8.03 -21.70
C GLN A 66 2.35 8.00 -20.22
N LEU A 67 2.38 6.81 -19.59
CA LEU A 67 2.11 6.70 -18.15
C LEU A 67 3.10 7.55 -17.35
N TYR A 68 4.39 7.45 -17.66
CA TYR A 68 5.42 8.20 -16.97
C TYR A 68 5.28 9.72 -17.16
N SER A 69 5.32 10.22 -18.40
CA SER A 69 5.33 11.66 -18.69
C SER A 69 4.06 12.39 -18.26
N GLN A 70 2.91 11.71 -18.28
CA GLN A 70 1.65 12.34 -17.92
C GLN A 70 1.33 12.26 -16.43
N ARG A 71 1.75 11.17 -15.75
CA ARG A 71 1.30 10.88 -14.38
C ARG A 71 2.40 10.84 -13.34
N ILE A 72 3.64 10.54 -13.73
CA ILE A 72 4.74 10.31 -12.79
C ILE A 72 5.74 11.46 -12.84
N GLU A 73 6.26 11.79 -14.03
CA GLU A 73 7.25 12.85 -14.21
C GLU A 73 6.83 14.19 -13.60
N PRO A 74 5.57 14.67 -13.73
CA PRO A 74 5.14 15.91 -13.10
C PRO A 74 5.14 15.89 -11.56
N LEU A 75 5.20 14.70 -10.95
CA LEU A 75 5.31 14.50 -9.49
C LEU A 75 6.78 14.44 -9.03
N LEU A 76 7.71 14.18 -9.95
CA LEU A 76 9.14 14.04 -9.66
C LEU A 76 9.96 15.31 -9.95
N GLN A 77 9.41 16.26 -10.73
CA GLN A 77 10.08 17.51 -11.10
C GLN A 77 10.01 18.58 -9.99
N SER A 78 11.12 19.28 -9.75
CA SER A 78 11.34 20.21 -8.63
C SER A 78 10.84 21.65 -8.85
N ASP A 79 10.42 22.01 -10.07
CA ASP A 79 10.14 23.38 -10.50
C ASP A 79 8.64 23.75 -10.54
N ARG A 80 7.75 22.75 -10.54
CA ARG A 80 6.41 22.95 -10.01
C ARG A 80 6.55 23.06 -8.49
N THR A 81 5.74 23.90 -7.86
CA THR A 81 5.31 23.71 -6.47
C THR A 81 4.68 22.32 -6.39
N ALA A 82 5.53 21.29 -6.36
CA ALA A 82 5.17 19.90 -6.28
C ALA A 82 4.65 19.75 -4.87
N SER A 83 3.35 19.66 -4.79
CA SER A 83 2.58 19.52 -3.57
C SER A 83 3.03 18.35 -2.68
N CYS A 84 3.78 17.39 -3.24
CA CYS A 84 4.42 16.28 -2.53
C CYS A 84 5.63 16.70 -1.68
N ASN A 85 6.50 17.59 -2.19
CA ASN A 85 7.81 17.92 -1.59
C ASN A 85 7.76 19.08 -0.58
N GLN A 86 6.70 19.89 -0.57
CA GLN A 86 6.62 21.05 0.35
C GLN A 86 5.98 20.76 1.71
N CYS A 87 5.14 19.72 1.85
CA CYS A 87 4.38 19.51 3.09
C CYS A 87 4.34 18.05 3.63
N HIS A 88 4.47 17.01 2.81
CA HIS A 88 4.04 15.65 3.20
C HIS A 88 5.15 14.61 3.38
N LEU A 89 6.24 14.69 2.61
CA LEU A 89 7.32 13.71 2.70
C LEU A 89 8.38 14.18 3.71
N ALA A 90 8.19 13.89 5.00
CA ALA A 90 9.25 14.12 6.00
C ALA A 90 10.50 13.29 5.66
N GLY A 91 11.42 13.90 4.91
CA GLY A 91 12.75 13.39 4.63
C GLY A 91 12.93 12.53 3.39
N VAL A 92 11.91 12.39 2.52
CA VAL A 92 12.07 11.70 1.22
C VAL A 92 11.83 12.67 0.08
N ASP A 93 12.90 13.11 -0.59
CA ASP A 93 12.78 13.87 -1.82
C ASP A 93 12.65 12.88 -3.00
N LEU A 94 11.46 12.82 -3.62
CA LEU A 94 11.23 11.92 -4.76
C LEU A 94 12.13 12.24 -5.96
N SER A 95 12.65 13.47 -6.05
CA SER A 95 13.61 13.82 -7.10
C SER A 95 14.94 13.06 -6.98
N ASN A 96 15.26 12.50 -5.81
CA ASN A 96 16.43 11.64 -5.63
C ASN A 96 16.36 10.35 -6.46
N PHE A 97 15.17 9.93 -6.88
CA PHE A 97 14.98 8.74 -7.71
C PHE A 97 14.89 9.07 -9.20
N LEU A 98 14.67 10.33 -9.56
CA LEU A 98 14.49 10.77 -10.94
C LEU A 98 15.79 10.59 -11.73
N GLN A 99 15.72 9.79 -12.80
CA GLN A 99 16.82 9.57 -13.75
C GLN A 99 16.46 10.12 -15.13
N GLU A 100 17.38 10.02 -16.10
CA GLU A 100 17.18 10.55 -17.46
C GLU A 100 16.00 9.89 -18.19
N THR A 101 15.68 8.64 -17.87
CA THR A 101 14.62 7.87 -18.54
C THR A 101 13.66 7.19 -17.55
N PRO A 102 12.41 6.88 -17.95
CA PRO A 102 11.46 6.15 -17.11
C PRO A 102 11.99 4.80 -16.63
N CYS A 103 12.68 4.06 -17.50
CA CYS A 103 13.29 2.77 -17.17
C CYS A 103 14.39 2.92 -16.12
N GLN A 104 15.23 3.96 -16.22
CA GLN A 104 16.25 4.24 -15.20
C GLN A 104 15.64 4.69 -13.88
N THR A 105 14.61 5.53 -13.90
CA THR A 105 13.90 5.95 -12.68
C THR A 105 13.29 4.73 -11.99
N MET A 106 12.58 3.86 -12.72
CA MET A 106 12.01 2.63 -12.15
C MET A 106 13.10 1.70 -11.61
N ALA A 107 14.16 1.45 -12.38
CA ALA A 107 15.28 0.63 -11.92
C ALA A 107 15.90 1.21 -10.63
N CYS A 108 16.00 2.53 -10.55
CA CYS A 108 16.52 3.20 -9.36
C CYS A 108 15.60 3.02 -8.15
N MET A 109 14.29 3.20 -8.33
CA MET A 109 13.29 3.02 -7.27
C MET A 109 13.19 1.56 -6.78
N VAL A 110 13.37 0.59 -7.68
CA VAL A 110 13.45 -0.83 -7.31
C VAL A 110 14.72 -1.09 -6.49
N ASN A 111 15.85 -0.57 -6.95
CA ASN A 111 17.14 -0.76 -6.27
C ASN A 111 17.19 -0.09 -4.88
N SER A 112 16.51 1.05 -4.70
CA SER A 112 16.40 1.71 -3.39
C SER A 112 15.36 1.07 -2.47
N GLY A 113 14.67 0.01 -2.92
CA GLY A 113 13.66 -0.70 -2.16
C GLY A 113 12.35 0.08 -1.98
N VAL A 114 12.15 1.18 -2.71
CA VAL A 114 10.92 1.97 -2.61
C VAL A 114 9.80 1.46 -3.52
N VAL A 115 10.15 0.64 -4.51
CA VAL A 115 9.24 -0.11 -5.39
C VAL A 115 9.51 -1.60 -5.31
N ASP A 116 8.43 -2.38 -5.21
CA ASP A 116 8.45 -3.84 -5.31
C ASP A 116 7.71 -4.27 -6.59
N LEU A 117 8.44 -4.82 -7.57
CA LEU A 117 7.83 -5.33 -8.81
C LEU A 117 7.21 -6.73 -8.66
N ALA A 118 7.53 -7.46 -7.60
CA ALA A 118 6.91 -8.75 -7.31
C ALA A 118 5.52 -8.56 -6.67
N SER A 119 5.37 -7.51 -5.85
CA SER A 119 4.11 -7.09 -5.23
C SER A 119 3.88 -5.58 -5.43
N PRO A 120 3.44 -5.14 -6.63
CA PRO A 120 3.25 -3.72 -6.96
C PRO A 120 2.49 -2.90 -5.90
N GLU A 121 1.40 -3.46 -5.38
CA GLU A 121 0.52 -2.86 -4.36
C GLU A 121 1.20 -2.65 -3.00
N ASP A 122 2.25 -3.41 -2.70
CA ASP A 122 2.98 -3.35 -1.43
C ASP A 122 4.17 -2.36 -1.49
N SER A 123 4.38 -1.71 -2.63
CA SER A 123 5.46 -0.75 -2.83
C SER A 123 5.43 0.40 -1.81
N LEU A 124 6.56 0.66 -1.18
CA LEU A 124 6.74 1.70 -0.16
C LEU A 124 6.30 3.09 -0.67
N VAL A 125 6.59 3.43 -1.92
CA VAL A 125 6.17 4.71 -2.52
C VAL A 125 4.65 4.93 -2.50
N LEU A 126 3.84 3.89 -2.70
CA LEU A 126 2.37 4.00 -2.70
C LEU A 126 1.83 4.37 -1.32
N SER A 127 2.46 3.85 -0.28
CA SER A 127 2.10 4.19 1.09
C SER A 127 2.46 5.63 1.45
N TRP A 128 3.54 6.19 0.89
CA TRP A 128 3.89 7.60 1.09
C TRP A 128 2.83 8.52 0.51
N ILE A 129 2.33 8.20 -0.68
CA ILE A 129 1.25 8.96 -1.31
C ILE A 129 -0.01 8.93 -0.44
N ARG A 130 -0.42 7.74 0.05
CA ARG A 130 -1.63 7.60 0.90
C ARG A 130 -1.55 8.30 2.25
N LYS A 131 -0.35 8.51 2.78
CA LYS A 131 -0.12 9.25 4.03
C LYS A 131 -0.25 10.76 3.87
N SER A 132 -0.40 11.26 2.64
CA SER A 132 -0.63 12.68 2.42
C SER A 132 -1.98 13.09 3.04
N GLU A 133 -1.95 14.08 3.92
CA GLU A 133 -3.19 14.65 4.46
C GLU A 133 -3.77 15.67 3.46
N PRO A 134 -5.10 15.73 3.27
CA PRO A 134 -5.71 16.79 2.48
C PRO A 134 -5.70 18.11 3.27
N ASP A 135 -4.54 18.75 3.32
CA ASP A 135 -4.24 19.91 4.18
C ASP A 135 -4.35 21.26 3.46
N SER A 136 -4.73 21.26 2.18
CA SER A 136 -4.89 22.48 1.38
C SER A 136 -5.96 22.33 0.29
N GLU A 137 -6.41 23.47 -0.27
CA GLU A 137 -7.31 23.46 -1.45
C GLU A 137 -6.68 22.81 -2.69
N LEU A 138 -5.34 22.67 -2.71
CA LEU A 138 -4.58 22.09 -3.81
C LEU A 138 -4.28 20.59 -3.61
N ILE A 139 -4.32 20.09 -2.37
CA ILE A 139 -4.16 18.68 -2.05
C ILE A 139 -5.44 18.14 -1.46
N THR A 140 -6.25 17.58 -2.35
CA THR A 140 -7.52 16.95 -2.00
C THR A 140 -7.35 15.43 -1.98
N ALA A 141 -8.24 14.74 -1.28
CA ALA A 141 -8.28 13.26 -1.30
C ALA A 141 -8.40 12.71 -2.75
N GLN A 142 -9.05 13.46 -3.65
CA GLN A 142 -9.14 13.07 -5.05
C GLN A 142 -7.78 13.13 -5.77
N ILE A 143 -6.96 14.13 -5.48
CA ILE A 143 -5.62 14.26 -6.06
C ILE A 143 -4.70 13.15 -5.53
N ILE A 144 -4.72 12.92 -4.22
CA ILE A 144 -3.96 11.83 -3.58
C ILE A 144 -4.31 10.47 -4.21
N GLU A 145 -5.59 10.21 -4.44
CA GLU A 145 -6.04 8.98 -5.11
C GLU A 145 -5.55 8.91 -6.56
N GLN A 146 -5.61 10.02 -7.31
CA GLN A 146 -5.11 10.06 -8.69
C GLN A 146 -3.60 9.80 -8.77
N GLU A 147 -2.82 10.36 -7.84
CA GLU A 147 -1.38 10.13 -7.73
C GLU A 147 -1.08 8.68 -7.37
N HIS A 148 -1.79 8.13 -6.40
CA HIS A 148 -1.65 6.72 -5.99
C HIS A 148 -1.93 5.78 -7.17
N GLN A 149 -3.05 5.98 -7.88
CA GLN A 149 -3.41 5.17 -9.04
C GLN A 149 -2.45 5.36 -10.20
N GLY A 150 -1.90 6.57 -10.38
CA GLY A 150 -0.86 6.84 -11.35
C GLY A 150 0.39 6.00 -11.09
N PHE A 151 0.91 6.06 -9.88
CA PHE A 151 2.08 5.27 -9.47
C PHE A 151 1.83 3.77 -9.53
N LEU A 152 0.68 3.30 -9.02
CA LEU A 152 0.35 1.87 -9.04
C LEU A 152 0.31 1.34 -10.47
N ALA A 153 -0.40 2.02 -11.38
CA ALA A 153 -0.47 1.61 -12.78
C ALA A 153 0.90 1.58 -13.46
N TRP A 154 1.79 2.52 -13.11
CA TRP A 154 3.15 2.54 -13.64
C TRP A 154 4.00 1.37 -13.11
N ILE A 155 3.91 1.06 -11.81
CA ILE A 155 4.61 -0.08 -11.20
C ILE A 155 4.09 -1.41 -11.78
N GLU A 156 2.77 -1.60 -11.86
CA GLU A 156 2.14 -2.78 -12.47
C GLU A 156 2.57 -2.98 -13.92
N TYR A 157 2.64 -1.88 -14.70
CA TYR A 157 3.14 -1.92 -16.06
C TYR A 157 4.60 -2.42 -16.11
N HIS A 158 5.50 -1.87 -15.29
CA HIS A 158 6.89 -2.32 -15.25
C HIS A 158 7.04 -3.76 -14.71
N ALA A 159 6.19 -4.20 -13.79
CA ALA A 159 6.16 -5.59 -13.34
C ALA A 159 5.80 -6.55 -14.49
N ALA A 160 4.81 -6.19 -15.33
CA ALA A 160 4.35 -7.01 -16.44
C ALA A 160 5.23 -6.90 -17.71
N CYS A 161 5.78 -5.72 -17.97
CA CYS A 161 6.37 -5.34 -19.24
C CYS A 161 7.86 -4.98 -19.15
N GLY A 162 8.40 -4.69 -17.97
CA GLY A 162 9.73 -4.09 -17.80
C GLY A 162 10.85 -4.82 -18.52
N LYS A 163 10.86 -6.17 -18.47
CA LYS A 163 11.86 -7.00 -19.18
C LYS A 163 11.80 -6.92 -20.71
N ARG A 164 10.69 -6.41 -21.28
CA ARG A 164 10.47 -6.29 -22.73
C ARG A 164 10.71 -4.89 -23.26
N VAL A 165 10.45 -3.87 -22.45
CA VAL A 165 10.45 -2.44 -22.85
C VAL A 165 11.63 -1.66 -22.30
N CYS A 166 12.30 -2.19 -21.28
CA CYS A 166 13.53 -1.62 -20.76
C CYS A 166 14.71 -2.51 -21.13
N ASP A 167 15.73 -1.93 -21.74
CA ASP A 167 17.04 -2.55 -21.86
C ASP A 167 17.62 -2.84 -20.47
N GLU A 168 18.69 -3.66 -20.40
CA GLU A 168 19.45 -3.79 -19.17
C GLU A 168 19.99 -2.42 -18.76
N VAL A 169 19.38 -1.83 -17.73
CA VAL A 169 19.78 -0.55 -17.20
C VAL A 169 20.95 -0.77 -16.23
N GLU A 170 22.12 -0.21 -16.55
CA GLU A 170 23.18 -0.08 -15.56
C GLU A 170 22.69 0.79 -14.40
N ASN A 171 22.77 0.24 -13.19
CA ASN A 171 22.25 0.84 -11.98
C ASN A 171 23.05 2.09 -11.60
N ASN A 172 22.62 3.23 -12.14
CA ASN A 172 23.20 4.54 -11.92
C ASN A 172 22.27 5.43 -11.10
N CYS A 173 21.48 4.87 -10.16
CA CYS A 173 20.95 5.70 -9.06
C CYS A 173 22.14 6.53 -8.59
N GLY A 174 22.15 7.84 -8.89
CA GLY A 174 23.31 8.67 -8.61
C GLY A 174 23.68 8.39 -7.17
N VAL A 175 24.90 7.90 -6.93
CA VAL A 175 25.34 7.51 -5.60
C VAL A 175 25.02 8.71 -4.73
N PRO A 176 24.04 8.63 -3.80
CA PRO A 176 23.84 9.70 -2.87
C PRO A 176 25.19 9.88 -2.19
N PRO A 177 25.72 11.11 -2.06
CA PRO A 177 27.07 11.32 -1.56
C PRO A 177 27.32 10.42 -0.36
N LEU A 178 28.39 9.61 -0.46
CA LEU A 178 28.80 8.63 0.54
C LEU A 178 28.61 9.22 1.94
N HIS A 179 27.67 8.63 2.67
CA HIS A 179 27.48 8.80 4.10
C HIS A 179 27.45 10.26 4.57
N THR A 180 26.29 10.89 4.52
CA THR A 180 25.81 11.36 5.83
C THR A 180 25.43 10.08 6.57
N GLU A 181 26.34 9.60 7.42
CA GLU A 181 25.89 8.92 8.63
C GLU A 181 24.69 9.72 9.14
N CYS A 182 23.65 9.06 9.65
CA CYS A 182 22.58 9.80 10.32
C CYS A 182 23.18 10.45 11.58
N GLU A 183 24.02 11.47 11.40
CA GLU A 183 24.42 12.44 12.38
C GLU A 183 23.11 13.14 12.69
N ILE A 184 22.53 12.71 13.80
CA ILE A 184 21.67 13.59 14.56
C ILE A 184 22.47 14.88 14.67
N PRO A 185 21.99 16.03 14.17
CA PRO A 185 22.62 17.28 14.54
C PRO A 185 22.62 17.28 16.07
N VAL A 186 23.80 17.18 16.68
CA VAL A 186 24.03 17.46 18.10
C VAL A 186 23.83 18.96 18.31
N ALA A 187 22.64 19.44 17.98
CA ALA A 187 22.14 20.63 18.56
C ALA A 187 21.93 20.25 20.03
N ASN A 188 22.68 20.92 20.90
CA ASN A 188 22.33 21.12 22.30
C ASN A 188 20.96 21.83 22.41
N VAL A 189 19.92 21.32 21.75
CA VAL A 189 18.55 21.62 22.10
C VAL A 189 18.34 20.82 23.35
N LEU A 190 18.42 21.51 24.48
CA LEU A 190 17.64 21.13 25.63
C LEU A 190 16.19 21.09 25.16
N ILE A 191 15.76 19.98 24.56
CA ILE A 191 14.35 19.68 24.38
C ILE A 191 13.88 19.39 25.81
N GLN A 192 13.56 20.47 26.53
CA GLN A 192 12.58 20.39 27.59
C GLN A 192 11.33 19.87 26.89
N MET A 193 11.12 18.55 26.96
CA MET A 193 9.83 17.98 26.63
C MET A 193 8.82 18.77 27.47
N PRO A 194 7.87 19.48 26.84
CA PRO A 194 6.83 20.13 27.60
C PRO A 194 6.07 19.00 28.29
N THR A 195 6.09 18.96 29.61
CA THR A 195 5.35 17.99 30.45
C THR A 195 3.83 18.18 30.34
N SER A 196 3.34 18.87 29.31
CA SER A 196 1.95 19.28 29.11
C SER A 196 1.59 19.59 27.65
N ALA A 197 2.41 19.24 26.66
CA ALA A 197 1.97 19.34 25.27
C ALA A 197 0.89 18.27 25.01
N PRO A 198 -0.23 18.59 24.34
CA PRO A 198 -1.20 17.58 23.93
C PRO A 198 -0.47 16.49 23.16
N GLU A 199 -0.81 15.24 23.50
CA GLU A 199 -0.25 14.05 22.91
C GLU A 199 -0.62 13.99 21.42
N ASP A 200 0.26 14.53 20.58
CA ASP A 200 0.26 14.36 19.13
C ASP A 200 0.42 12.86 18.74
N CYS A 201 -0.69 12.29 18.26
CA CYS A 201 -0.77 10.94 17.72
C CYS A 201 -0.84 10.92 16.18
N HIS A 202 -0.49 12.02 15.51
CA HIS A 202 -0.33 12.01 14.05
C HIS A 202 0.79 11.02 13.68
N GLU A 203 0.55 10.25 12.62
CA GLU A 203 1.46 9.20 12.16
C GLU A 203 2.87 9.74 11.92
N LYS A 204 2.97 10.92 11.30
CA LYS A 204 4.23 11.63 11.05
C LYS A 204 5.04 11.87 12.33
N SER A 205 4.37 12.22 13.42
CA SER A 205 5.03 12.49 14.71
C SER A 205 5.50 11.19 15.38
N LEU A 206 4.78 10.08 15.21
CA LEU A 206 5.21 8.76 15.66
C LEU A 206 6.41 8.23 14.86
N GLU A 207 6.42 8.47 13.56
CA GLU A 207 7.54 8.11 12.67
C GLU A 207 8.80 8.92 13.00
N GLN A 208 8.67 10.23 13.19
CA GLN A 208 9.78 11.09 13.59
C GLN A 208 10.33 10.66 14.95
N LEU A 209 9.45 10.38 15.92
CA LEU A 209 9.87 9.89 17.23
C LEU A 209 10.61 8.54 17.12
N PHE A 210 10.16 7.63 16.26
CA PHE A 210 10.88 6.38 15.99
C PHE A 210 12.27 6.64 15.42
N ALA A 211 12.37 7.56 14.44
CA ALA A 211 13.64 7.92 13.83
C ALA A 211 14.64 8.44 14.87
N ASP A 212 14.18 9.33 15.74
CA ASP A 212 15.00 10.01 16.74
C ASP A 212 15.41 9.09 17.91
N LYS A 213 14.50 8.21 18.35
CA LYS A 213 14.67 7.40 19.57
C LYS A 213 15.14 5.98 19.32
N VAL A 214 14.73 5.37 18.21
CA VAL A 214 14.98 3.95 17.94
C VAL A 214 15.98 3.80 16.81
N TYR A 215 15.67 4.37 15.63
CA TYR A 215 16.50 4.19 14.45
C TYR A 215 17.87 4.87 14.58
N SER A 216 17.95 5.99 15.29
CA SER A 216 19.22 6.65 15.61
C SER A 216 20.20 5.74 16.35
N LEU A 217 19.70 4.80 17.16
CA LEU A 217 20.47 3.84 17.95
C LEU A 217 20.77 2.53 17.21
N ARG A 218 20.38 2.39 15.93
CA ARG A 218 20.59 1.18 15.10
C ARG A 218 22.02 0.67 15.09
N GLY A 219 23.01 1.55 15.27
CA GLY A 219 24.42 1.16 15.38
C GLY A 219 24.71 0.16 16.51
N ARG A 220 23.87 0.09 17.56
CA ARG A 220 23.96 -0.91 18.64
C ARG A 220 23.53 -2.31 18.20
N CYS A 221 22.70 -2.39 17.16
CA CYS A 221 22.17 -3.63 16.59
C CYS A 221 22.99 -4.11 15.38
N TYR A 222 23.93 -3.27 14.92
CA TYR A 222 24.90 -3.61 13.89
C TYR A 222 25.88 -4.69 14.38
N PRO A 223 26.39 -5.57 13.49
CA PRO A 223 26.01 -5.75 12.09
C PRO A 223 24.81 -6.68 11.88
N CYS A 224 24.30 -7.32 12.94
CA CYS A 224 23.49 -8.51 12.78
C CYS A 224 22.06 -8.27 12.29
N HIS A 225 21.47 -7.10 12.48
CA HIS A 225 20.07 -6.89 12.08
C HIS A 225 19.90 -6.10 10.77
N PHE A 226 21.01 -5.72 10.14
CA PHE A 226 21.02 -4.93 8.91
C PHE A 226 20.74 -5.82 7.70
N GLU A 227 19.87 -5.37 6.80
CA GLU A 227 19.58 -6.06 5.54
C GLU A 227 20.80 -6.27 4.65
N SER A 228 21.79 -5.36 4.74
CA SER A 228 23.04 -5.45 3.99
C SER A 228 23.99 -6.53 4.51
N ASN A 229 23.67 -7.17 5.64
CA ASN A 229 24.49 -8.25 6.17
C ASN A 229 24.27 -9.54 5.37
N GLN A 230 25.29 -9.92 4.60
CA GLN A 230 25.30 -11.09 3.71
C GLN A 230 25.87 -12.35 4.36
N ASP A 231 26.21 -12.32 5.66
CA ASP A 231 26.73 -13.49 6.35
C ASP A 231 25.64 -14.58 6.46
N PRO A 232 25.79 -15.72 5.76
CA PRO A 232 24.78 -16.78 5.75
C PRO A 232 24.73 -17.54 7.08
N GLU A 233 25.77 -17.45 7.91
CA GLU A 233 25.84 -18.12 9.21
C GLU A 233 25.22 -17.29 10.34
N ASN A 234 24.80 -16.05 10.04
CA ASN A 234 24.18 -15.17 11.02
C ASN A 234 22.67 -15.43 11.11
N PRO A 235 22.17 -16.03 12.20
CA PRO A 235 20.76 -16.40 12.33
C PRO A 235 19.86 -15.20 12.70
N ALA A 236 20.43 -14.01 12.87
CA ALA A 236 19.67 -12.84 13.30
C ALA A 236 18.70 -12.38 12.19
N PRO A 237 17.42 -12.09 12.53
CA PRO A 237 16.49 -11.56 11.56
C PRO A 237 16.97 -10.20 11.02
N ARG A 238 16.85 -10.01 9.71
CA ARG A 238 17.17 -8.73 9.07
C ARG A 238 15.93 -7.85 9.07
N TRP A 239 15.96 -6.77 9.84
CA TRP A 239 14.82 -5.86 9.96
C TRP A 239 15.23 -4.39 9.95
N ILE A 240 16.52 -4.08 10.05
CA ILE A 240 17.07 -2.73 9.90
C ILE A 240 17.39 -2.49 8.43
N ALA A 241 16.65 -1.59 7.81
CA ALA A 241 16.89 -1.18 6.44
C ALA A 241 18.15 -0.31 6.34
N THR A 242 18.76 -0.30 5.16
CA THR A 242 19.94 0.48 4.80
C THR A 242 19.61 1.49 3.70
N GLY A 243 20.50 2.46 3.50
CA GLY A 243 20.30 3.56 2.55
C GLY A 243 20.00 4.89 3.25
N GLU A 244 19.29 5.75 2.54
CA GLU A 244 18.95 7.12 2.99
C GLU A 244 18.20 7.12 4.33
N CYS A 245 18.55 8.05 5.23
CA CYS A 245 18.15 7.99 6.64
C CYS A 245 16.63 7.92 6.85
N ALA A 246 15.86 8.83 6.26
CA ALA A 246 14.41 8.87 6.45
C ALA A 246 13.68 7.65 5.85
N PRO A 247 13.90 7.26 4.58
CA PRO A 247 13.22 6.09 4.03
C PRO A 247 13.68 4.79 4.72
N ALA A 248 14.96 4.65 5.09
CA ALA A 248 15.44 3.49 5.82
C ALA A 248 14.90 3.43 7.27
N SER A 249 14.74 4.58 7.94
CA SER A 249 14.07 4.65 9.25
C SER A 249 12.62 4.17 9.16
N LEU A 250 11.87 4.70 8.20
CA LEU A 250 10.48 4.34 8.00
C LEU A 250 10.32 2.87 7.59
N GLN A 251 11.19 2.35 6.72
CA GLN A 251 11.19 0.93 6.37
C GLN A 251 11.51 0.06 7.59
N THR A 252 12.45 0.49 8.43
CA THR A 252 12.79 -0.23 9.68
C THR A 252 11.61 -0.25 10.65
N LEU A 253 10.91 0.88 10.84
CA LEU A 253 9.68 0.93 11.65
C LEU A 253 8.66 -0.09 11.15
N ARG A 254 8.43 -0.15 9.83
CA ARG A 254 7.48 -1.10 9.24
C ARG A 254 7.91 -2.54 9.42
N ASN A 255 9.19 -2.84 9.26
CA ASN A 255 9.72 -4.17 9.51
C ASN A 255 9.48 -4.56 10.98
N VAL A 256 9.74 -3.66 11.93
CA VAL A 256 9.50 -3.86 13.36
C VAL A 256 8.03 -4.18 13.64
N LEU A 257 7.11 -3.41 13.06
CA LEU A 257 5.66 -3.62 13.25
C LEU A 257 5.16 -4.90 12.55
N ARG A 258 5.60 -5.14 11.30
CA ARG A 258 5.19 -6.30 10.48
C ARG A 258 5.64 -7.63 11.09
N ASN A 259 6.76 -7.64 11.79
CA ASN A 259 7.30 -8.85 12.43
C ASN A 259 6.84 -9.01 13.88
N ASP A 260 5.83 -8.26 14.32
CA ASP A 260 5.26 -8.33 15.67
C ASP A 260 6.33 -8.15 16.78
N TYR A 261 7.32 -7.27 16.55
CA TYR A 261 8.32 -6.95 17.57
C TYR A 261 7.83 -5.93 18.61
N VAL A 262 6.64 -5.36 18.37
CA VAL A 262 5.97 -4.39 19.23
C VAL A 262 4.67 -5.02 19.71
N ASP A 263 4.53 -5.12 21.03
CA ASP A 263 3.30 -5.53 21.68
C ASP A 263 2.52 -4.29 22.11
N THR A 264 1.37 -4.05 21.48
CA THR A 264 0.51 -2.89 21.75
C THR A 264 -0.38 -3.06 22.98
N GLU A 265 -0.42 -4.24 23.58
CA GLU A 265 -1.13 -4.50 24.84
C GLU A 265 -0.19 -4.33 26.04
N SER A 266 1.08 -4.71 25.89
CA SER A 266 2.10 -4.66 26.93
C SER A 266 3.47 -4.22 26.39
N LEU A 267 3.86 -2.97 26.66
CA LEU A 267 5.15 -2.41 26.22
C LEU A 267 6.35 -3.29 26.60
N TYR A 268 6.30 -3.86 27.80
CA TYR A 268 7.39 -4.66 28.36
C TYR A 268 7.48 -6.07 27.77
N ASP A 269 6.49 -6.50 26.98
CA ASP A 269 6.52 -7.77 26.26
C ASP A 269 7.00 -7.60 24.81
N SER A 270 7.18 -6.36 24.35
CA SER A 270 7.73 -6.06 23.02
C SER A 270 9.13 -6.67 22.85
N LEU A 271 9.31 -7.54 21.85
CA LEU A 271 10.62 -8.14 21.53
C LEU A 271 11.68 -7.08 21.20
N LEU A 272 11.26 -5.94 20.64
CA LEU A 272 12.14 -4.80 20.37
C LEU A 272 12.80 -4.26 21.65
N LEU A 273 12.16 -4.42 22.81
CA LEU A 273 12.65 -3.97 24.11
C LEU A 273 13.33 -5.11 24.89
N THR A 274 12.74 -6.30 24.90
CA THR A 274 13.18 -7.41 25.77
C THR A 274 14.38 -8.18 25.24
N LYS A 275 14.51 -8.36 23.91
CA LYS A 275 15.68 -9.04 23.32
C LYS A 275 17.00 -8.28 23.56
N PRO A 276 17.09 -6.96 23.32
CA PRO A 276 18.34 -6.25 23.58
C PRO A 276 18.65 -6.04 25.08
N LEU A 277 17.68 -6.22 25.99
CA LEU A 277 17.88 -6.06 27.43
C LEU A 277 18.65 -7.25 28.03
N ALA A 278 19.54 -6.97 28.98
CA ALA A 278 20.26 -7.99 29.71
C ALA A 278 19.32 -8.96 30.45
N GLN A 279 19.63 -10.26 30.39
CA GLN A 279 18.83 -11.30 31.05
C GLN A 279 18.71 -11.08 32.57
N LEU A 280 19.78 -10.57 33.21
CA LEU A 280 19.78 -10.25 34.64
C LEU A 280 18.86 -9.06 34.99
N ALA A 281 18.53 -8.23 34.00
CA ALA A 281 17.59 -7.11 34.13
C ALA A 281 16.17 -7.48 33.67
N GLY A 282 15.89 -8.76 33.38
CA GLY A 282 14.58 -9.24 32.94
C GLY A 282 14.42 -9.35 31.41
N GLY A 283 15.49 -9.18 30.65
CA GLY A 283 15.49 -9.39 29.21
C GLY A 283 15.48 -10.86 28.78
N LEU A 284 15.31 -11.08 27.49
CA LEU A 284 15.35 -12.41 26.87
C LEU A 284 16.76 -12.73 26.36
N GLU A 285 17.06 -14.02 26.21
CA GLU A 285 18.32 -14.42 25.60
C GLU A 285 18.47 -13.84 24.17
N HIS A 286 19.62 -13.20 23.95
CA HIS A 286 20.03 -12.61 22.70
C HIS A 286 21.43 -13.08 22.31
N GLY A 287 21.52 -13.81 21.19
CA GLY A 287 22.78 -14.40 20.72
C GLY A 287 23.88 -13.38 20.36
N GLY A 288 23.54 -12.08 20.25
CA GLY A 288 24.46 -10.99 19.96
C GLY A 288 25.00 -10.25 21.19
N HIS A 289 24.77 -10.77 22.40
CA HIS A 289 24.97 -10.09 23.69
C HIS A 289 24.03 -8.91 23.93
N ASP A 290 23.88 -8.56 25.21
CA ASP A 290 23.04 -7.48 25.70
C ASP A 290 23.41 -6.13 25.06
N LYS A 291 22.41 -5.35 24.64
CA LYS A 291 22.56 -3.98 24.10
C LYS A 291 22.15 -2.92 25.11
N PHE A 292 21.29 -3.30 26.05
CA PHE A 292 20.90 -2.51 27.21
C PHE A 292 21.29 -3.28 28.46
N LEU A 293 22.07 -2.65 29.34
CA LEU A 293 22.55 -3.31 30.55
C LEU A 293 21.44 -3.46 31.60
N ASP A 294 20.55 -2.48 31.69
CA ASP A 294 19.40 -2.48 32.57
C ASP A 294 18.32 -1.50 32.08
N ALA A 295 17.24 -1.38 32.84
CA ALA A 295 16.14 -0.47 32.53
C ALA A 295 16.51 1.02 32.64
N ASN A 296 17.66 1.39 33.19
CA ASN A 296 18.14 2.78 33.24
C ASN A 296 19.07 3.13 32.07
N ASP A 297 19.42 2.17 31.21
CA ASP A 297 20.19 2.45 29.99
C ASP A 297 19.45 3.50 29.14
N ALA A 298 20.17 4.53 28.68
CA ALA A 298 19.57 5.60 27.90
C ALA A 298 18.88 5.09 26.62
N GLY A 299 19.47 4.07 25.96
CA GLY A 299 18.85 3.47 24.79
C GLY A 299 17.60 2.67 25.11
N TYR A 300 17.56 2.01 26.28
CA TYR A 300 16.35 1.35 26.76
C TYR A 300 15.23 2.36 27.00
N GLN A 301 15.55 3.48 27.64
CA GLN A 301 14.59 4.55 27.91
C GLN A 301 14.08 5.21 26.63
N ASP A 302 14.93 5.42 25.62
CA ASP A 302 14.51 5.96 24.32
C ASP A 302 13.54 5.00 23.60
N PHE A 303 13.81 3.69 23.63
CA PHE A 303 12.91 2.69 23.06
C PHE A 303 11.58 2.66 23.82
N LEU A 304 11.62 2.72 25.16
CA LEU A 304 10.43 2.73 26.01
C LEU A 304 9.57 3.98 25.79
N ASP A 305 10.19 5.15 25.60
CA ASP A 305 9.50 6.41 25.31
C ASP A 305 8.71 6.32 23.99
N TRP A 306 9.36 5.86 22.92
CA TRP A 306 8.69 5.65 21.64
C TRP A 306 7.58 4.59 21.74
N LEU A 307 7.87 3.41 22.31
CA LEU A 307 6.88 2.33 22.49
C LEU A 307 5.67 2.80 23.29
N GLY A 308 5.91 3.53 24.38
CA GLY A 308 4.85 4.09 25.22
C GLY A 308 3.95 5.06 24.46
N ARG A 309 4.54 5.93 23.63
CA ARG A 309 3.78 6.84 22.77
C ARG A 309 3.00 6.07 21.70
N TYR A 310 3.64 5.12 21.03
CA TYR A 310 3.01 4.30 19.99
C TYR A 310 1.80 3.53 20.53
N GLN A 311 1.93 2.87 21.68
CA GLN A 311 0.83 2.17 22.35
C GLN A 311 -0.34 3.11 22.65
N ARG A 312 -0.11 4.25 23.31
CA ARG A 312 -1.21 5.17 23.66
C ARG A 312 -1.98 5.68 22.44
N CYS A 313 -1.31 5.81 21.29
CA CYS A 313 -1.92 6.23 20.04
C CYS A 313 -2.63 5.11 19.27
N THR A 314 -2.32 3.84 19.55
CA THR A 314 -2.82 2.68 18.79
C THR A 314 -3.73 1.76 19.60
N SER A 315 -3.67 1.77 20.93
CA SER A 315 -4.60 1.03 21.78
C SER A 315 -6.03 1.59 21.62
N PRO A 316 -7.05 0.73 21.44
CA PRO A 316 -8.43 1.18 21.40
C PRO A 316 -8.81 1.87 22.72
N PRO A 317 -9.64 2.94 22.70
CA PRO A 317 -10.05 3.60 23.92
C PRO A 317 -10.75 2.60 24.84
N ALA A 318 -10.31 2.55 26.11
CA ALA A 318 -10.78 1.64 27.15
C ALA A 318 -12.32 1.64 27.34
N THR A 319 -13.03 2.62 26.78
CA THR A 319 -14.48 2.76 26.79
C THR A 319 -15.22 1.69 25.96
N LEU A 320 -14.57 1.02 24.99
CA LEU A 320 -15.24 0.02 24.13
C LEU A 320 -15.23 -1.41 24.68
N LEU A 321 -14.54 -1.68 25.79
CA LEU A 321 -14.51 -3.01 26.43
C LEU A 321 -15.64 -3.25 27.45
N LYS A 322 -16.54 -2.28 27.67
CA LYS A 322 -17.66 -2.39 28.65
C LYS A 322 -19.01 -2.83 28.06
N ALA A 323 -19.05 -3.30 26.82
CA ALA A 323 -20.27 -3.85 26.23
C ALA A 323 -20.13 -5.35 25.95
N SER A 324 -20.05 -6.16 27.01
CA SER A 324 -20.45 -7.58 26.92
C SER A 324 -21.86 -7.72 27.50
N PRO A 325 -22.80 -8.35 26.78
CA PRO A 325 -24.15 -8.56 27.26
C PRO A 325 -24.14 -9.59 28.39
N THR A 326 -24.89 -9.30 29.45
CA THR A 326 -25.17 -10.25 30.54
C THR A 326 -25.78 -11.53 29.96
N PRO A 327 -25.29 -12.73 30.31
CA PRO A 327 -25.96 -13.97 29.96
C PRO A 327 -27.32 -14.06 30.66
N PRO A 328 -28.29 -14.79 30.08
CA PRO A 328 -29.67 -14.89 30.58
C PRO A 328 -29.78 -15.54 31.97
#